data_AF-A0A3C1LDM4-F1
#
_entry.id   AF-A0A3C1LDM4-F1
#
_cell.length_a   1.000
_cell.length_b   1.000
_cell.length_c   1.000
_cell.angle_alpha   90.00
_cell.angle_beta   90.00
_cell.angle_gamma   90.00
#
_symmetry.space_group_name_H-M   'P 1'
#
loop_
_entity.id
_entity.type
_entity.pdbx_description
1 polymer ?
#
loop_
_entity_poly.entity_id
_entity_poly.type
_entity_poly.pdbx_seq_one_letter_code
_entity_poly.pdbx_strand_id
1 'polypeptide(L)'
;DVFVEGETQQVNIHLSGSGDVNTEKLMAENAKVSLVGSGDIKVFADVELKADVSGSGDVRYKGNAAVNSNVHGSGSVRKIN
;
A
#
# COMPACT_ATOMS: atom_id res chain seq x y z
N ASP A 1 7.87 -1.53 -12.53
CA ASP A 1 7.27 -0.48 -11.69
C ASP A 1 5.93 -0.04 -12.24
N VAL A 2 5.03 0.37 -11.37
CA VAL A 2 3.68 0.84 -11.72
C VAL A 2 3.45 2.22 -11.12
N PHE A 3 2.95 3.16 -11.93
CA PHE A 3 2.64 4.52 -11.51
C PHE A 3 1.21 4.87 -11.91
N VAL A 4 0.41 5.31 -10.94
CA VAL A 4 -0.99 5.72 -11.17
C VAL A 4 -1.28 7.00 -10.38
N GLU A 5 -2.03 7.90 -10.98
CA GLU A 5 -2.50 9.15 -10.38
C GLU A 5 -3.97 9.41 -10.72
N GLY A 6 -4.63 10.24 -9.93
CA GLY A 6 -6.04 10.59 -10.09
C GLY A 6 -6.83 10.40 -8.80
N GLU A 7 -8.13 10.16 -8.94
CA GLU A 7 -9.06 9.97 -7.82
C GLU A 7 -9.86 8.70 -8.02
N THR A 8 -10.11 7.96 -6.93
CA THR A 8 -10.96 6.76 -6.95
C THR A 8 -11.60 6.54 -5.59
N GLN A 9 -12.73 5.85 -5.54
CA GLN A 9 -13.29 5.40 -4.27
C GLN A 9 -12.52 4.19 -3.72
N GLN A 10 -12.00 3.32 -4.60
CA GLN A 10 -11.33 2.10 -4.19
C GLN A 10 -10.13 1.77 -5.08
N VAL A 11 -9.04 1.34 -4.45
CA VAL A 11 -7.87 0.77 -5.12
C VAL A 11 -7.52 -0.59 -4.49
N ASN A 12 -7.24 -1.58 -5.33
CA ASN A 12 -6.75 -2.89 -4.91
C ASN A 12 -5.38 -3.13 -5.54
N ILE A 13 -4.35 -3.32 -4.72
CA ILE A 13 -2.96 -3.49 -5.14
C ILE A 13 -2.49 -4.87 -4.69
N HIS A 14 -1.99 -5.66 -5.64
CA HIS A 14 -1.34 -6.92 -5.36
C HIS A 14 0.04 -6.93 -6.01
N LEU A 15 1.07 -7.15 -5.20
CA LEU A 15 2.45 -7.23 -5.62
C LEU A 15 3.06 -8.54 -5.12
N SER A 16 3.59 -9.33 -6.04
CA SER A 16 4.37 -10.53 -5.76
C SER A 16 5.76 -10.38 -6.38
N GLY A 17 6.81 -10.48 -5.55
CA GLY A 17 8.20 -10.32 -5.95
C GLY A 17 8.87 -9.08 -5.36
N SER A 18 9.66 -8.39 -6.19
CA SER A 18 10.61 -7.34 -5.77
C SER A 18 10.43 -6.00 -6.49
N GLY A 19 9.31 -5.80 -7.19
CA GLY A 19 9.04 -4.58 -7.93
C GLY A 19 8.44 -3.48 -7.07
N ASP A 20 8.30 -2.28 -7.63
CA ASP A 20 7.73 -1.13 -6.93
C ASP A 20 6.37 -0.69 -7.51
N VAL A 21 5.45 -0.33 -6.62
CA VAL A 21 4.16 0.27 -6.97
C VAL A 21 4.06 1.65 -6.32
N ASN A 22 3.92 2.69 -7.14
CA ASN A 22 3.70 4.04 -6.67
C ASN A 22 2.32 4.57 -7.10
N THR A 23 1.39 4.57 -6.16
CA THR A 23 0.06 5.17 -6.29
C THR A 23 -0.17 6.21 -5.19
N GLU A 24 0.89 6.88 -4.72
CA GLU A 24 0.77 7.93 -3.70
C GLU A 24 0.02 9.18 -4.20
N LYS A 25 -0.09 9.33 -5.53
CA LYS A 25 -0.85 10.39 -6.21
C LYS A 25 -2.23 9.93 -6.69
N LEU A 26 -2.61 8.68 -6.41
CA LEU A 26 -3.97 8.19 -6.63
C LEU A 26 -4.74 8.36 -5.33
N MET A 27 -5.50 9.44 -5.21
CA MET A 27 -6.28 9.76 -4.02
C MET A 27 -7.46 8.78 -3.91
N ALA A 28 -7.23 7.68 -3.20
CA ALA A 28 -8.25 6.68 -2.91
C ALA A 28 -8.92 6.94 -1.56
N GLU A 29 -10.24 6.74 -1.47
CA GLU A 29 -10.91 6.67 -0.16
C GLU A 29 -10.49 5.39 0.57
N ASN A 30 -10.58 4.24 -0.11
CA ASN A 30 -10.28 2.92 0.44
C ASN A 30 -9.16 2.22 -0.34
N ALA A 31 -8.18 1.68 0.36
CA ALA A 31 -7.09 0.91 -0.24
C ALA A 31 -6.99 -0.49 0.36
N LYS A 32 -6.87 -1.50 -0.51
CA LYS A 32 -6.48 -2.86 -0.14
C LYS A 32 -5.14 -3.19 -0.77
N VAL A 33 -4.18 -3.58 0.04
CA VAL A 33 -2.80 -3.89 -0.38
C VAL A 33 -2.44 -5.30 0.05
N SER A 34 -1.89 -6.07 -0.88
CA SER A 34 -1.29 -7.38 -0.61
C SER A 34 0.12 -7.41 -1.21
N LEU A 35 1.12 -7.60 -0.35
CA LEU A 35 2.52 -7.62 -0.71
C LEU A 35 3.13 -8.96 -0.31
N VAL A 36 3.65 -9.70 -1.28
CA VAL A 36 4.38 -10.96 -1.06
C VAL A 36 5.79 -10.83 -1.65
N GLY A 37 6.81 -10.81 -0.81
CA GLY A 37 8.21 -10.68 -1.22
C GLY A 37 8.91 -9.48 -0.59
N SER A 38 9.69 -8.77 -1.39
CA SER A 38 10.64 -7.74 -0.93
C SER A 38 10.47 -6.39 -1.64
N GLY A 39 9.43 -6.22 -2.46
CA GLY A 39 9.15 -4.97 -3.15
C GLY A 39 8.49 -3.91 -2.24
N ASP A 40 8.37 -2.69 -2.75
CA ASP A 40 7.79 -1.57 -2.00
C ASP A 40 6.50 -1.04 -2.63
N ILE A 41 5.54 -0.65 -1.79
CA ILE A 41 4.28 -0.04 -2.22
C ILE A 41 4.12 1.32 -1.55
N LYS A 42 3.86 2.36 -2.35
CA LYS A 42 3.40 3.66 -1.88
C LYS A 42 1.94 3.86 -2.29
N VAL A 43 1.06 4.17 -1.34
CA VAL A 43 -0.39 4.31 -1.59
C VAL A 43 -0.95 5.52 -0.85
N PHE A 44 -2.05 6.10 -1.35
CA PHE A 44 -2.84 7.08 -0.59
C PHE A 44 -4.18 6.43 -0.22
N ALA A 45 -4.61 6.60 1.03
CA ALA A 45 -5.92 6.17 1.51
C ALA A 45 -6.44 7.14 2.58
N ASP A 46 -7.67 7.64 2.44
CA ASP A 46 -8.22 8.62 3.39
C ASP A 46 -9.23 8.05 4.40
N VAL A 47 -9.87 6.92 4.10
CA VAL A 47 -10.89 6.29 4.96
C VAL A 47 -10.39 4.97 5.55
N GLU A 48 -10.00 4.01 4.71
CA GLU A 48 -9.55 2.68 5.16
C GLU A 48 -8.31 2.20 4.39
N LEU A 49 -7.36 1.62 5.10
CA LEU A 49 -6.24 0.87 4.53
C LEU A 49 -6.21 -0.54 5.13
N LYS A 50 -6.44 -1.54 4.29
CA LYS A 50 -6.19 -2.95 4.61
C LYS A 50 -4.88 -3.39 3.96
N ALA A 51 -3.89 -3.79 4.74
CA ALA A 51 -2.56 -4.15 4.23
C ALA A 51 -2.09 -5.51 4.77
N ASP A 52 -1.88 -6.46 3.86
CA ASP A 52 -1.28 -7.77 4.16
C ASP A 52 0.13 -7.83 3.56
N VAL A 53 1.14 -7.98 4.41
CA VAL A 53 2.54 -8.07 4.00
C VAL A 53 3.10 -9.42 4.42
N SER A 54 3.69 -10.15 3.48
CA SER A 54 4.41 -11.41 3.70
C SER A 54 5.81 -11.31 3.09
N GLY A 55 6.84 -11.28 3.93
CA GLY A 55 8.23 -11.12 3.52
C GLY A 55 8.90 -9.90 4.16
N SER A 56 9.70 -9.20 3.36
CA SER A 56 10.58 -8.11 3.82
C SER A 56 10.26 -6.75 3.19
N GLY A 57 9.27 -6.67 2.31
CA GLY A 57 8.89 -5.42 1.64
C GLY A 57 8.08 -4.47 2.53
N ASP A 58 8.01 -3.19 2.12
CA ASP A 58 7.29 -2.15 2.86
C ASP A 58 6.04 -1.63 2.15
N VAL A 59 5.01 -1.30 2.93
CA VAL A 59 3.88 -0.46 2.50
C VAL A 59 3.97 0.90 3.19
N ARG A 60 4.07 1.96 2.41
CA ARG A 60 4.11 3.34 2.87
C ARG A 60 2.83 4.04 2.42
N TYR A 61 2.12 4.69 3.33
CA TYR A 61 0.84 5.31 2.99
C TYR A 61 0.74 6.78 3.35
N LYS A 62 -0.04 7.51 2.55
CA LYS A 62 -0.51 8.89 2.81
C LYS A 62 -2.02 8.90 3.06
N GLY A 63 -2.54 10.03 3.52
CA GLY A 63 -3.96 10.21 3.87
C GLY A 63 -4.26 9.87 5.33
N ASN A 64 -5.54 9.84 5.69
CA ASN A 64 -6.00 9.72 7.08
C ASN A 64 -6.71 8.39 7.39
N ALA A 65 -6.52 7.37 6.56
CA ALA A 65 -7.19 6.09 6.73
C ALA A 65 -7.00 5.44 8.11
N ALA A 66 -8.07 4.78 8.58
CA ALA A 66 -7.98 3.77 9.61
C ALA A 66 -7.24 2.54 9.05
N VAL A 67 -6.14 2.15 9.70
CA VAL A 67 -5.27 1.08 9.20
C VAL A 67 -5.55 -0.24 9.90
N ASN A 68 -5.81 -1.27 9.11
CA ASN A 68 -5.77 -2.66 9.52
C ASN A 68 -4.65 -3.35 8.74
N SER A 69 -3.57 -3.72 9.42
CA SER A 69 -2.40 -4.32 8.79
C SER A 69 -1.99 -5.61 9.45
N ASN A 70 -1.60 -6.60 8.64
CA ASN A 70 -0.98 -7.82 9.09
C ASN A 70 0.37 -8.00 8.40
N VAL A 71 1.43 -8.20 9.19
CA VAL A 71 2.81 -8.31 8.69
C VAL A 71 3.42 -9.61 9.17
N HIS A 72 3.72 -10.48 8.23
CA HIS A 72 4.44 -11.74 8.46
C HIS A 72 5.84 -11.63 7.86
N GLY A 73 6.85 -11.48 8.71
CA GLY A 73 8.25 -11.33 8.30
C GLY A 73 8.89 -10.08 8.89
N SER A 74 9.71 -9.41 8.07
CA SER A 74 10.52 -8.25 8.49
C SER A 74 10.11 -6.94 7.82
N GLY A 75 9.07 -6.96 6.98
CA GLY A 75 8.52 -5.77 6.34
C GLY A 75 7.80 -4.82 7.32
N SER A 76 7.22 -3.74 6.78
CA SER A 76 6.46 -2.79 7.60
C SER A 76 5.29 -2.13 6.86
N VAL A 77 4.32 -1.63 7.63
CA VAL A 77 3.27 -0.73 7.14
C VAL A 77 3.36 0.56 7.93
N ARG A 78 3.69 1.69 7.29
CA ARG A 78 3.89 2.97 7.99
C ARG A 78 3.37 4.18 7.23
N LYS A 79 2.88 5.17 7.98
CA LYS A 79 2.48 6.47 7.42
C LYS A 79 3.71 7.26 6.99
N ILE A 80 3.60 7.97 5.89
CA ILE A 80 4.60 8.93 5.41
C ILE A 80 3.97 10.30 5.21
N ASN A 81 4.79 11.35 5.29
CA ASN A 81 4.37 12.74 5.10
C ASN A 81 4.14 13.07 3.62
#